data_AF-A0A378Y6D9-F1
#
_entry.id   AF-A0A378Y6D9-F1
#
_cell.length_a   1.000
_cell.length_b   1.000
_cell.length_c   1.000
_cell.angle_alpha   90.00
_cell.angle_beta   90.00
_cell.angle_gamma   90.00
#
_symmetry.space_group_name_H-M   'P 1'
#
loop_
_entity.id
_entity.type
_entity.pdbx_description
1 polymer ?
#
loop_
_entity_poly.entity_id
_entity_poly.type
_entity_poly.pdbx_seq_one_letter_code
_entity_poly.pdbx_strand_id
1 'polypeptide(L)'
;MSSTTAVKNAQANNWASLGASYSLHTADPGVDGTANEASGGGYARQTTTWGAAAGGVVTGSQLVFTVNAGTYTHMCRWNGTTLLNILDTPDATVSPAGEVKVTPSYTYPASAD
;
A
#
# COMPACT_ATOMS: atom_id res chain seq x y z
N MET A 1 1.62 -23.17 -17.83
CA MET A 1 0.85 -24.24 -17.12
C MET A 1 -0.53 -23.61 -16.90
N SER A 2 -1.36 -23.94 -15.91
CA SER A 2 -2.36 -22.95 -15.45
C SER A 2 -2.55 -23.09 -13.95
N SER A 3 -2.26 -22.02 -13.21
CA SER A 3 -2.34 -21.97 -11.76
C SER A 3 -3.81 -22.09 -11.34
N THR A 4 -4.10 -23.06 -10.49
CA THR A 4 -5.44 -23.25 -9.95
C THR A 4 -5.83 -22.09 -9.03
N THR A 5 -7.12 -21.88 -8.80
CA THR A 5 -7.60 -20.87 -7.83
C THR A 5 -6.99 -21.06 -6.44
N ALA A 6 -6.76 -22.30 -6.02
CA ALA A 6 -6.12 -22.60 -4.74
C ALA A 6 -4.68 -22.06 -4.69
N VAL A 7 -3.89 -22.27 -5.74
CA VAL A 7 -2.52 -21.74 -5.83
C VAL A 7 -2.52 -20.21 -5.87
N LYS A 8 -3.43 -19.61 -6.67
CA LYS A 8 -3.57 -18.15 -6.75
C LYS A 8 -3.92 -17.53 -5.40
N ASN A 9 -4.88 -18.12 -4.68
CA ASN A 9 -5.26 -17.65 -3.34
C ASN A 9 -4.12 -17.83 -2.32
N ALA A 10 -3.40 -18.95 -2.37
CA ALA A 10 -2.26 -19.18 -1.48
C ALA A 10 -1.18 -18.11 -1.65
N GLN A 11 -0.87 -17.76 -2.91
CA GLN A 11 0.12 -16.71 -3.19
C GLN A 11 -0.37 -15.33 -2.76
N ALA A 12 -1.64 -14.99 -2.99
CA ALA A 12 -2.21 -13.73 -2.53
C ALA A 12 -2.20 -13.61 -1.00
N ASN A 13 -2.58 -14.67 -0.28
CA ASN A 13 -2.50 -14.71 1.19
C ASN A 13 -1.05 -14.58 1.68
N ASN A 14 -0.10 -15.27 1.03
CA ASN A 14 1.32 -15.14 1.36
C ASN A 14 1.79 -13.69 1.19
N TRP A 15 1.49 -13.06 0.04
CA TRP A 15 1.81 -11.67 -0.21
C TRP A 15 1.22 -10.74 0.85
N ALA A 16 -0.03 -10.95 1.26
CA ALA A 16 -0.69 -10.18 2.31
C ALA A 16 0.03 -10.29 3.67
N SER A 17 0.52 -11.49 4.00
CA SER A 17 1.20 -11.76 5.27
C SER A 17 2.55 -11.04 5.42
N LEU A 18 3.17 -10.59 4.32
CA LEU A 18 4.50 -9.99 4.34
C LEU A 18 4.58 -8.67 5.11
N GLY A 19 3.50 -7.89 5.16
CA GLY A 19 3.46 -6.60 5.84
C GLY A 19 2.13 -5.87 5.68
N ALA A 20 1.85 -4.93 6.57
CA ALA A 20 0.54 -4.29 6.62
C ALA A 20 0.59 -2.78 6.87
N SER A 21 1.78 -2.24 7.19
CA SER A 21 1.94 -0.82 7.46
C SER A 21 2.29 -0.08 6.18
N TYR A 22 1.69 1.10 6.00
CA TYR A 22 1.85 1.95 4.84
C TYR A 22 2.17 3.39 5.24
N SER A 23 3.11 3.99 4.52
CA SER A 23 3.41 5.42 4.58
C SER A 23 3.02 6.10 3.27
N LEU A 24 2.77 7.41 3.35
CA LEU A 24 2.47 8.29 2.23
C LEU A 24 3.63 9.29 2.04
N HIS A 25 3.98 9.59 0.80
CA HIS A 25 5.15 10.40 0.46
C HIS A 25 4.80 11.48 -0.55
N THR A 26 5.47 12.63 -0.42
CA THR A 26 5.25 13.80 -1.30
C THR A 26 6.11 13.75 -2.57
N ALA A 27 7.16 12.93 -2.58
CA ALA A 27 8.04 12.67 -3.72
C ALA A 27 8.66 11.26 -3.57
N ASP A 28 9.61 10.91 -4.45
CA ASP A 28 10.30 9.62 -4.43
C ASP A 28 10.84 9.29 -3.02
N PRO A 29 10.45 8.15 -2.42
CA PRO A 29 10.91 7.73 -1.09
C PRO A 29 12.39 7.32 -1.00
N GLY A 30 13.06 7.14 -2.13
CA GLY A 30 14.41 6.59 -2.22
C GLY A 30 14.45 5.08 -1.89
N VAL A 31 15.60 4.46 -2.11
CA VAL A 31 15.76 2.99 -1.98
C VAL A 31 15.47 2.44 -0.58
N ASP A 32 15.67 3.26 0.46
CA ASP A 32 15.37 2.90 1.84
C ASP A 32 13.95 3.27 2.26
N GLY A 33 13.19 3.97 1.40
CA GLY A 33 11.81 4.34 1.63
C GLY A 33 11.60 5.43 2.70
N THR A 34 12.66 6.08 3.17
CA THR A 34 12.61 7.04 4.29
C THR A 34 12.61 8.49 3.86
N ALA A 35 12.92 8.80 2.59
CA ALA A 35 12.88 10.16 2.08
C ALA A 35 11.43 10.61 1.85
N ASN A 36 11.18 11.91 1.95
CA ASN A 36 9.92 12.54 1.54
C ASN A 36 8.64 11.95 2.15
N GLU A 37 8.73 11.24 3.29
CA GLU A 37 7.55 10.78 4.01
C GLU A 37 6.75 12.00 4.49
N ALA A 38 5.43 11.93 4.34
CA ALA A 38 4.52 12.97 4.80
C ALA A 38 4.72 13.25 6.29
N SER A 39 4.48 14.49 6.69
CA SER A 39 4.57 14.91 8.09
C SER A 39 3.62 16.07 8.39
N GLY A 40 3.30 16.26 9.68
CA GLY A 40 2.33 17.26 10.12
C GLY A 40 0.88 16.88 9.79
N GLY A 41 -0.08 17.76 10.06
CA GLY A 41 -1.49 17.55 9.72
C GLY A 41 -2.19 16.38 10.43
N GLY A 42 -1.56 15.78 11.45
CA GLY A 42 -2.05 14.54 12.08
C GLY A 42 -1.59 13.25 11.37
N TYR A 43 -0.67 13.35 10.41
CA TYR A 43 -0.17 12.20 9.66
C TYR A 43 0.48 11.16 10.58
N ALA A 44 0.08 9.92 10.37
CA ALA A 44 0.73 8.72 10.88
C ALA A 44 0.63 7.62 9.83
N ARG A 45 1.61 6.72 9.81
CA ARG A 45 1.54 5.49 9.01
C ARG A 45 0.28 4.72 9.37
N GLN A 46 -0.39 4.19 8.36
CA GLN A 46 -1.64 3.45 8.53
C GLN A 46 -1.39 1.95 8.41
N THR A 47 -2.14 1.15 9.16
CA THR A 47 -2.04 -0.32 9.10
C THR A 47 -3.33 -0.88 8.52
N THR A 48 -3.21 -1.72 7.49
CA THR A 48 -4.35 -2.42 6.91
C THR A 48 -4.58 -3.75 7.62
N THR A 49 -5.83 -4.20 7.68
CA THR A 49 -6.17 -5.59 7.97
C THR A 49 -6.51 -6.28 6.66
N TRP A 50 -5.79 -7.37 6.34
CA TRP A 50 -6.04 -8.13 5.12
C TRP A 50 -7.21 -9.10 5.27
N GLY A 51 -8.11 -9.11 4.29
CA GLY A 51 -9.13 -10.13 4.15
C GLY A 51 -8.57 -11.47 3.66
N ALA A 52 -9.44 -12.47 3.51
CA ALA A 52 -9.08 -13.73 2.89
C ALA A 52 -8.99 -13.60 1.36
N ALA A 53 -7.98 -14.21 0.74
CA ALA A 53 -7.87 -14.21 -0.71
C ALA A 53 -8.98 -15.02 -1.40
N ALA A 54 -9.52 -14.48 -2.49
CA ALA A 54 -10.49 -15.14 -3.36
C ALA A 54 -10.18 -14.84 -4.83
N GLY A 55 -10.19 -15.86 -5.68
CA GLY A 55 -9.87 -15.70 -7.10
C GLY A 55 -8.45 -15.20 -7.42
N GLY A 56 -7.51 -15.31 -6.47
CA GLY A 56 -6.18 -14.72 -6.57
C GLY A 56 -6.09 -13.26 -6.15
N VAL A 57 -7.16 -12.68 -5.58
CA VAL A 57 -7.19 -11.30 -5.11
C VAL A 57 -7.28 -11.29 -3.59
N VAL A 58 -6.50 -10.41 -2.95
CA VAL A 58 -6.63 -10.08 -1.53
C VAL A 58 -6.75 -8.57 -1.37
N THR A 59 -7.68 -8.13 -0.54
CA THR A 59 -7.97 -6.71 -0.31
C THR A 59 -7.82 -6.39 1.16
N GLY A 60 -7.18 -5.25 1.45
CA GLY A 60 -7.00 -4.73 2.79
C GLY A 60 -8.16 -3.83 3.22
N SER A 61 -8.23 -3.52 4.51
CA SER A 61 -9.06 -2.43 5.02
C SER A 61 -8.59 -1.08 4.48
N GLN A 62 -9.53 -0.13 4.35
CA GLN A 62 -9.22 1.24 3.97
C GLN A 62 -8.28 1.90 4.98
N LEU A 63 -7.25 2.56 4.45
CA LEU A 63 -6.33 3.42 5.15
C LEU A 63 -6.81 4.85 5.01
N VAL A 64 -6.74 5.62 6.10
CA VAL A 64 -7.11 7.04 6.12
C VAL A 64 -5.92 7.83 6.65
N PHE A 65 -5.26 8.57 5.77
CA PHE A 65 -4.14 9.44 6.13
C PHE A 65 -4.65 10.87 6.28
N THR A 66 -4.62 11.41 7.49
CA THR A 66 -4.84 12.85 7.71
C THR A 66 -3.57 13.60 7.38
N VAL A 67 -3.65 14.58 6.49
CA VAL A 67 -2.47 15.25 5.91
C VAL A 67 -2.68 16.74 5.69
N ASN A 68 -1.58 17.48 5.63
CA ASN A 68 -1.58 18.87 5.21
C ASN A 68 -1.97 19.01 3.72
N ALA A 69 -2.20 20.25 3.28
CA ALA A 69 -2.31 20.52 1.85
C ALA A 69 -0.98 20.21 1.15
N GLY A 70 -1.05 19.58 -0.01
CA GLY A 70 0.13 19.14 -0.75
C GLY A 70 -0.21 18.09 -1.82
N THR A 71 0.82 17.66 -2.54
CA THR A 71 0.74 16.56 -3.49
C THR A 71 1.45 15.34 -2.91
N TYR A 72 0.76 14.20 -2.94
CA TYR A 72 1.27 12.92 -2.48
C TYR A 72 1.35 11.97 -3.67
N THR A 73 2.54 11.48 -3.94
CA THR A 73 2.89 10.81 -5.20
C THR A 73 3.24 9.35 -4.99
N HIS A 74 3.76 9.00 -3.81
CA HIS A 74 4.22 7.64 -3.53
C HIS A 74 3.67 7.08 -2.22
N MET A 75 3.67 5.76 -2.13
CA MET A 75 3.45 5.02 -0.89
C MET A 75 4.55 3.99 -0.68
N CYS A 76 4.89 3.72 0.57
CA CYS A 76 5.74 2.58 0.91
C CYS A 76 4.97 1.57 1.75
N ARG A 77 5.22 0.28 1.53
CA ARG A 77 4.72 -0.83 2.36
C ARG A 77 5.83 -1.38 3.24
N TRP A 78 5.50 -1.66 4.50
CA TRP A 78 6.47 -2.04 5.52
C TRP A 78 6.09 -3.31 6.29
N ASN A 79 7.11 -4.01 6.76
CA ASN A 79 7.05 -4.97 7.85
C ASN A 79 7.92 -4.47 9.01
N GLY A 80 7.30 -3.85 10.02
CA GLY A 80 8.05 -3.10 11.04
C GLY A 80 8.87 -1.98 10.38
N THR A 81 10.19 -2.06 10.48
CA THR A 81 11.13 -1.11 9.86
C THR A 81 11.64 -1.56 8.48
N THR A 82 11.32 -2.78 8.04
CA THR A 82 11.76 -3.30 6.75
C THR A 82 10.84 -2.81 5.64
N LEU A 83 11.41 -2.12 4.65
CA LEU A 83 10.72 -1.74 3.42
C LEU A 83 10.45 -2.98 2.55
N LEU A 84 9.24 -3.10 2.04
CA LEU A 84 8.84 -4.19 1.13
C LEU A 84 8.60 -3.71 -0.29
N ASN A 85 7.93 -2.55 -0.43
CA ASN A 85 7.52 -2.02 -1.73
C ASN A 85 7.51 -0.50 -1.70
N ILE A 86 7.94 0.11 -2.80
CA ILE A 86 7.65 1.49 -3.16
C ILE A 86 6.60 1.44 -4.26
N LEU A 87 5.51 2.18 -4.08
CA LEU A 87 4.42 2.27 -5.02
C LEU A 87 4.37 3.70 -5.56
N ASP A 88 4.56 3.83 -6.86
CA ASP A 88 4.22 5.04 -7.60
C ASP A 88 2.69 5.05 -7.76
N THR A 89 2.04 5.98 -7.06
CA THR A 89 0.58 6.06 -6.99
C THR A 89 0.09 7.25 -7.80
N PRO A 90 -1.13 7.23 -8.36
CA PRO A 90 -1.69 8.43 -8.94
C PRO A 90 -1.64 9.59 -7.96
N ASP A 91 -1.09 10.72 -8.40
CA ASP A 91 -0.89 11.90 -7.57
C ASP A 91 -2.19 12.34 -6.88
N ALA A 92 -2.16 12.38 -5.55
CA ALA A 92 -3.24 12.90 -4.73
C ALA A 92 -2.91 14.34 -4.33
N THR A 93 -3.60 15.32 -4.92
CA THR A 93 -3.52 16.73 -4.51
C THR A 93 -4.60 17.05 -3.49
N VAL A 94 -4.18 17.52 -2.32
CA VAL A 94 -5.04 17.88 -1.19
C VAL A 94 -4.98 19.39 -0.98
N SER A 95 -6.13 20.08 -1.03
CA SER A 95 -6.26 21.51 -0.73
C SER A 95 -7.70 21.85 -0.33
N PRO A 96 -7.96 22.37 0.90
CA PRO A 96 -7.03 22.56 2.02
C PRO A 96 -6.59 21.21 2.65
N ALA A 97 -5.92 21.23 3.80
CA ALA A 97 -5.60 20.02 4.58
C ALA A 97 -6.82 19.11 4.75
N GLY A 98 -6.61 17.79 4.73
CA GLY A 98 -7.70 16.81 4.63
C GLY A 98 -7.22 15.36 4.73
N GLU A 99 -7.89 14.46 4.02
CA GLU A 99 -7.64 13.03 4.08
C GLU A 99 -7.26 12.45 2.71
N VAL A 100 -6.28 11.56 2.69
CA VAL A 100 -6.01 10.65 1.57
C VAL A 100 -6.47 9.25 1.98
N LYS A 101 -7.37 8.66 1.19
CA LYS A 101 -7.95 7.34 1.47
C LYS A 101 -7.47 6.34 0.45
N VAL A 102 -6.91 5.23 0.94
CA VAL A 102 -6.35 4.17 0.07
C VAL A 102 -6.81 2.82 0.56
N THR A 103 -7.31 1.99 -0.35
CA THR A 103 -7.64 0.59 -0.06
C THR A 103 -6.66 -0.29 -0.82
N PRO A 104 -5.60 -0.81 -0.16
CA PRO A 104 -4.60 -1.59 -0.86
C PRO A 104 -5.18 -2.96 -1.27
N SER A 105 -4.75 -3.45 -2.42
CA SER A 105 -5.09 -4.79 -2.90
C SER A 105 -3.93 -5.41 -3.65
N TYR A 106 -3.88 -6.73 -3.64
CA TYR A 106 -2.99 -7.50 -4.50
C TYR A 106 -3.83 -8.43 -5.35
N THR A 107 -3.49 -8.48 -6.63
CA THR A 107 -4.04 -9.42 -7.60
C THR A 107 -2.90 -10.27 -8.11
N TYR A 108 -3.07 -11.59 -8.02
CA TYR A 108 -2.15 -12.55 -8.64
C TYR A 108 -2.00 -12.22 -10.14
N PRO A 109 -0.77 -12.04 -10.66
CA PRO A 109 -0.56 -11.58 -12.02
C PRO A 109 -1.09 -12.60 -13.04
N ALA A 110 -1.74 -12.10 -14.08
CA ALA A 110 -2.37 -12.92 -15.12
C ALA A 110 -1.36 -13.70 -16.00
N SER A 111 -0.07 -13.38 -15.93
CA SER A 111 0.99 -13.89 -16.83
C SER A 111 1.97 -14.88 -16.18
N ALA A 112 1.59 -15.54 -15.10
CA ALA A 112 2.45 -16.55 -14.46
C ALA A 112 2.33 -17.96 -15.07
N ASP A 113 1.80 -18.09 -16.29
CA ASP A 113 1.52 -19.37 -16.93
C ASP A 113 1.77 -19.46 -18.44
#